data_AF-A0A3D2EPD5-F1
#
_entry.id   AF-A0A3D2EPD5-F1
#
_cell.length_a   1.000
_cell.length_b   1.000
_cell.length_c   1.000
_cell.angle_alpha   90.00
_cell.angle_beta   90.00
_cell.angle_gamma   90.00
#
_symmetry.space_group_name_H-M   'P 1'
#
loop_
_entity.id
_entity.type
_entity.pdbx_description
1 polymer ?
#
loop_
_entity_poly.entity_id
_entity_poly.type
_entity_poly.pdbx_seq_one_letter_code
_entity_poly.pdbx_strand_id
1 'polypeptide(L)' 'VFQSYALFPHLSVAENVIFGLKVRGVPRAERRDKMDRALEITGLGGLEHRKPSELSGGQRQRVA' A
#
# COMPACT_ATOMS: atom_id res chain seq x y z
N VAL A 1 -19.04 -11.84 -7.31
CA VAL A 1 -18.77 -11.39 -5.92
C VAL A 1 -17.57 -10.45 -5.97
N PHE A 2 -17.78 -9.17 -5.69
CA PHE A 2 -16.68 -8.21 -5.61
C PHE A 2 -15.85 -8.55 -4.37
N GLN A 3 -14.62 -9.01 -4.58
CA GLN A 3 -13.61 -9.01 -3.52
C GLN A 3 -13.30 -7.54 -3.20
N SER A 4 -14.05 -6.94 -2.28
CA SER A 4 -13.63 -5.71 -1.64
C SER A 4 -12.45 -6.04 -0.74
N TYR A 5 -11.25 -6.00 -1.30
CA TYR A 5 -10.05 -5.87 -0.50
C TYR A 5 -10.22 -4.62 0.37
N ALA A 6 -9.87 -4.69 1.66
CA ALA A 6 -10.03 -3.61 2.63
C ALA A 6 -9.04 -2.45 2.39
N LEU A 7 -8.84 -2.09 1.13
CA LEU A 7 -8.02 -0.99 0.67
C LEU A 7 -8.81 0.30 0.76
N PHE A 8 -8.12 1.36 1.15
CA PHE A 8 -8.65 2.72 1.07
C PHE A 8 -8.55 3.19 -0.39
N PRO A 9 -9.69 3.35 -1.10
CA PRO A 9 -9.69 3.59 -2.55
C PRO A 9 -9.17 4.99 -2.92
N HIS A 10 -9.22 5.92 -1.97
CA HIS A 10 -8.74 7.30 -2.12
C HIS A 10 -7.25 7.45 -1.76
N LEU A 11 -6.60 6.40 -1.26
CA LEU A 11 -5.17 6.38 -0.92
C LEU A 11 -4.38 5.64 -2.02
N SER A 12 -3.12 6.02 -2.25
CA SER A 12 -2.22 5.28 -3.13
C SER A 12 -1.79 3.95 -2.50
N VAL A 13 -1.10 3.10 -3.27
CA VAL A 13 -0.46 1.87 -2.76
C VAL A 13 0.43 2.18 -1.56
N ALA A 14 1.34 3.15 -1.70
CA ALA A 14 2.22 3.57 -0.61
C ALA A 14 1.42 3.99 0.64
N GLU A 15 0.41 4.83 0.46
CA GLU A 15 -0.44 5.32 1.55
C GLU A 15 -1.23 4.20 2.23
N ASN A 16 -1.73 3.22 1.48
CA ASN A 16 -2.40 2.02 2.03
C ASN A 16 -1.42 1.20 2.89
N VAL A 17 -0.22 0.93 2.37
CA VAL A 17 0.81 0.13 3.05
C VAL A 17 1.25 0.77 4.38
N ILE A 18 1.47 2.10 4.40
CA ILE A 18 1.93 2.79 5.61
C ILE A 18 0.81 3.29 6.52
N PHE A 19 -0.46 3.13 6.15
CA PHE A 19 -1.59 3.74 6.87
C PHE A 19 -1.57 3.40 8.36
N GLY A 20 -1.43 2.12 8.70
CA GLY A 20 -1.36 1.67 10.09
C GLY A 20 -0.15 2.19 10.86
N LEU A 21 0.97 2.48 10.19
CA LEU A 21 2.14 3.11 10.82
C LEU A 21 1.91 4.60 11.03
N LYS A 22 1.23 5.28 10.09
CA LYS A 22 0.85 6.69 10.21
C LYS A 22 -0.10 6.91 11.38
N VAL A 23 -1.11 6.04 11.54
CA VAL A 23 -2.06 6.08 12.66
C VAL A 23 -1.36 5.87 14.01
N ARG A 24 -0.35 5.00 14.06
CA ARG A 24 0.48 4.76 15.26
C ARG A 24 1.52 5.86 15.55
N GLY A 25 1.56 6.92 14.75
CA GLY A 25 2.49 8.03 14.96
C GLY A 25 3.96 7.72 14.65
N VAL A 26 4.24 6.67 13.87
CA VAL A 26 5.62 6.29 13.50
C VAL A 26 6.28 7.45 12.73
N PRO A 27 7.54 7.82 13.03
CA PRO A 27 8.25 8.89 12.33
C PRO A 27 8.28 8.70 10.81
N ARG A 28 8.30 9.82 10.07
CA ARG A 28 8.24 9.79 8.60
C ARG A 28 9.40 9.01 7.97
N ALA A 29 10.61 9.15 8.50
CA ALA A 29 11.79 8.45 8.00
C ALA A 29 11.61 6.92 8.15
N GLU A 30 11.25 6.46 9.34
CA GLU A 30 11.02 5.04 9.61
C GLU A 30 9.86 4.45 8.78
N ARG A 31 8.79 5.23 8.55
CA ARG A 31 7.71 4.81 7.65
C ARG A 31 8.18 4.61 6.21
N ARG A 32 9.09 5.47 5.72
CA ARG A 32 9.64 5.35 4.38
C ARG A 32 10.45 4.06 4.23
N ASP A 33 11.34 3.78 5.17
CA ASP A 33 12.17 2.57 5.10
C ASP A 33 11.32 1.29 5.15
N LYS A 34 10.28 1.27 6.00
CA LYS A 34 9.33 0.16 6.07
C LYS A 34 8.45 0.04 4.81
N MET A 35 8.07 1.16 4.21
CA MET A 35 7.32 1.20 2.95
C MET A 35 8.14 0.59 1.81
N ASP A 36 9.37 1.07 1.62
CA ASP A 36 10.25 0.62 0.54
C ASP A 36 10.48 -0.91 0.65
N ARG A 37 10.71 -1.40 1.88
CA ARG A 37 10.86 -2.84 2.13
C ARG A 37 9.59 -3.64 1.86
N ALA A 38 8.43 -3.12 2.26
CA ALA A 38 7.15 -3.79 2.02
C ALA A 38 6.82 -3.88 0.52
N LEU A 39 7.11 -2.82 -0.24
CA LEU A 39 6.91 -2.78 -1.70
C LEU A 39 7.84 -3.76 -2.42
N GLU A 40 9.07 -3.90 -1.96
CA GLU A 40 10.03 -4.88 -2.49
C GLU A 40 9.52 -6.31 -2.27
N ILE A 41 9.14 -6.67 -1.03
CA ILE A 41 8.66 -8.02 -0.68
C ILE A 41 7.37 -8.37 -1.42
N THR A 42 6.48 -7.40 -1.60
CA THR A 42 5.20 -7.61 -2.30
C THR A 42 5.34 -7.55 -3.81
N GLY A 43 6.51 -7.17 -4.35
CA GLY A 43 6.73 -6.99 -5.79
C GLY A 43 5.83 -5.90 -6.38
N LEU A 44 5.66 -4.81 -5.63
CA LEU A 44 4.87 -3.62 -5.99
C LEU A 44 5.74 -2.37 -6.20
N GLY A 45 7.06 -2.51 -6.25
CA GLY A 45 7.96 -1.43 -6.64
C GLY A 45 7.58 -0.82 -7.99
N GLY A 46 7.63 0.51 -8.09
CA GLY A 46 7.18 1.30 -9.24
C GLY A 46 5.67 1.56 -9.30
N LEU A 47 4.88 1.04 -8.35
CA LEU A 47 3.42 1.22 -8.28
C LEU A 47 2.97 2.08 -7.08
N GLU A 48 3.91 2.72 -6.37
CA GLU A 48 3.71 3.41 -5.10
C GLU A 48 2.63 4.49 -5.16
N HIS A 49 2.58 5.18 -6.30
CA HIS A 49 1.71 6.32 -6.54
C HIS A 49 0.35 5.93 -7.16
N ARG A 50 0.19 4.66 -7.55
CA ARG A 50 -1.07 4.17 -8.14
C ARG A 50 -2.15 4.07 -7.09
N LYS A 51 -3.40 4.33 -7.48
CA LYS A 51 -4.60 4.05 -6.69
C LYS A 51 -5.05 2.60 -6.89
N PRO A 52 -5.80 1.98 -5.95
CA PRO A 52 -6.29 0.60 -6.07
C PRO A 52 -7.08 0.30 -7.35
N SER A 53 -7.73 1.31 -7.95
CA SER A 53 -8.45 1.20 -9.21
C SER A 53 -7.54 0.96 -10.42
N GLU A 54 -6.26 1.33 -10.33
CA GLU A 54 -5.27 1.17 -11.41
C GLU A 54 -4.52 -0.17 -11.34
N LEU A 55 -4.81 -0.98 -10.32
CA LEU A 55 -4.15 -2.25 -10.07
C LEU A 55 -4.94 -3.43 -10.65
N SER A 56 -4.24 -4.52 -10.96
CA SER A 56 -4.88 -5.81 -11.20
C SER A 56 -5.46 -6.39 -9.90
N GLY A 57 -6.33 -7.40 -10.01
CA GLY A 57 -6.89 -8.09 -8.83
C GLY A 57 -5.79 -8.68 -7.92
N GLY A 58 -4.81 -9.37 -8.50
CA GLY A 58 -3.68 -9.93 -7.75
C GLY A 58 -2.76 -8.86 -7.17
N GLN A 59 -2.61 -7.70 -7.82
CA GLN A 59 -1.90 -6.56 -7.22
C GLN A 59 -2.66 -6.00 -6.01
N ARG A 60 -3.99 -5.81 -6.10
CA ARG A 60 -4.80 -5.38 -4.95
C ARG A 60 -4.71 -6.35 -3.77
N GLN A 61 -4.70 -7.66 -4.04
CA GLN A 61 -4.57 -8.67 -3.00
C GLN A 61 -3.23 -8.60 -2.26
N ARG A 62 -2.14 -8.18 -2.93
CA ARG A 62 -0.81 -8.03 -2.30
C ARG A 62 -0.64 -6.72 -1.53
N VAL A 63 -1.49 -5.73 -1.75
CA VAL A 63 -1.51 -4.47 -0.97
C VAL A 63 -2.28 -4.65 0.35
N ALA A 64 -3.29 -5.52 0.34
CA ALA A 64 -4.23 -5.73 1.46
C ALA A 64 -3.59 -6.45 2.65
#